data_AF-A0A2A3GJZ4-F1
#
_entry.id   AF-A0A2A3GJZ4-F1
#
_cell.length_a   1.000
_cell.length_b   1.000
_cell.length_c   1.000
_cell.angle_alpha   90.00
_cell.angle_beta   90.00
_cell.angle_gamma   90.00
#
_symmetry.space_group_name_H-M   'P 1'
#
loop_
_entity.id
_entity.type
_entity.pdbx_description
1 polymer ?
#
loop_
_entity_poly.entity_id
_entity_poly.type
_entity_poly.pdbx_seq_one_letter_code
_entity_poly.pdbx_strand_id
1 'polypeptide(L)'
;MIGSGTLPDTTEQADLREMVREIIERFAPPQRVRELDDANAFDLELYRALGEAGLIGLDAQADGTSGADPRLQIIVLEELAAGPTSMAVCLVVQYMGVGLLTEYGSDQQRSTVLAPLLDGSERVAFALTEPDGGTDVARVMRTRAKKSDDGRWILNGAKTWISGPQHARNLIVLARTSTPESSPIDGITMFVVPTDTPGITVRELDTFAIHSLDTCEVTFDNVEIDASAVLGHVDQGFRQVLGTLNGERLNAAAAALGIARGALEAAVDYGRQRQVFGRPVGSFQAGQHRLVDGAIAIESARALMLQAAEATATGKRADILSAMAKVAASDAAVAVTDAGMRLMGGSGFSKEYPMERLFRDARLYTFAPLTNEMLRNHIGEKYLGLPRSF
;
A
#
# COMPACT_ATOMS: atom_id res chain seq x y z
N MET A 1 21.84 4.34 18.30
CA MET A 1 21.24 4.60 16.99
C MET A 1 22.19 4.12 15.91
N ILE A 2 21.77 3.18 15.05
CA ILE A 2 22.30 3.17 13.68
C ILE A 2 22.04 4.60 13.20
N GLY A 3 23.09 5.31 12.76
CA GLY A 3 22.96 6.74 12.45
C GLY A 3 21.66 6.96 11.71
N SER A 4 20.84 7.89 12.19
CA SER A 4 19.59 8.31 11.58
C SER A 4 19.85 8.99 10.25
N GLY A 5 20.71 8.40 9.40
CA GLY A 5 20.83 8.67 7.98
C GLY A 5 19.55 8.19 7.32
N THR A 6 18.45 8.81 7.74
CA THR A 6 17.37 9.14 6.85
C THR A 6 17.98 9.96 5.72
N LEU A 7 17.19 10.06 4.65
CA LEU A 7 17.39 10.94 3.50
C LEU A 7 18.11 12.26 3.89
N PRO A 8 18.76 12.97 2.96
CA PRO A 8 18.95 14.41 3.15
C PRO A 8 17.55 15.06 3.10
N ASP A 9 16.76 14.80 4.13
CA ASP A 9 15.45 15.39 4.39
C ASP A 9 15.69 16.90 4.43
N THR A 10 14.83 17.65 3.75
CA THR A 10 14.71 19.08 4.07
C THR A 10 14.28 19.23 5.53
N THR A 11 14.42 20.42 6.11
CA THR A 11 13.91 20.68 7.47
C THR A 11 12.45 20.27 7.61
N GLU A 12 11.61 20.61 6.62
CA GLU A 12 10.19 20.25 6.58
C GLU A 12 9.95 18.73 6.55
N GLN A 13 10.74 17.99 5.76
CA GLN A 13 10.66 16.53 5.70
C GLN A 13 11.10 15.87 7.01
N ALA A 14 12.10 16.44 7.69
CA ALA A 14 12.55 15.97 8.99
C ALA A 14 11.50 16.24 10.08
N ASP A 15 10.89 17.42 10.07
CA ASP A 15 9.81 17.79 11.00
C ASP A 15 8.57 16.89 10.80
N LEU A 16 8.19 16.61 9.54
CA LEU A 16 7.14 15.65 9.22
C LEU A 16 7.44 14.26 9.78
N ARG A 17 8.67 13.77 9.58
CA ARG A 17 9.09 12.47 10.08
C ARG A 17 8.97 12.37 11.59
N GLU A 18 9.40 13.41 12.30
CA GLU A 18 9.31 13.44 13.76
C GLU A 18 7.85 13.48 14.22
N MET A 19 7.01 14.30 13.59
CA MET A 19 5.57 14.34 13.88
C MET A 19 4.90 12.96 13.71
N VAL A 20 5.24 12.23 12.65
CA VAL A 20 4.71 10.87 12.43
C VAL A 20 5.18 9.91 13.53
N ARG A 21 6.44 10.00 13.96
CA ARG A 21 6.97 9.19 15.06
C ARG A 21 6.26 9.48 16.38
N GLU A 22 6.06 10.75 16.72
CA GLU A 22 5.33 11.15 17.93
C GLU A 22 3.89 10.60 17.92
N ILE A 23 3.21 10.63 16.77
CA ILE A 23 1.88 10.02 16.61
C ILE A 23 1.95 8.49 16.82
N ILE A 24 2.91 7.80 16.20
CA ILE A 24 3.06 6.34 16.35
C ILE A 24 3.36 5.97 17.82
N GLU A 25 4.28 6.67 18.48
CA GLU A 25 4.64 6.42 19.88
C GLU A 25 3.43 6.58 20.81
N ARG A 26 2.60 7.59 20.55
CA ARG A 26 1.42 7.89 21.35
C ARG A 26 0.26 6.93 21.11
N PHE A 27 -0.05 6.65 19.84
CA PHE A 27 -1.29 5.96 19.46
C PHE A 27 -1.09 4.48 19.11
N ALA A 28 0.13 4.08 18.75
CA ALA A 28 0.46 2.71 18.35
C ALA A 28 1.73 2.19 19.03
N PRO A 29 1.82 2.22 20.38
CA PRO A 29 2.95 1.63 21.08
C PRO A 29 3.03 0.13 20.77
N PRO A 30 4.23 -0.49 20.82
CA PRO A 30 4.44 -1.88 20.38
C PRO A 30 3.46 -2.90 20.96
N GLN A 31 3.07 -2.74 22.22
CA GLN A 31 2.09 -3.60 22.87
C GLN A 31 0.72 -3.53 22.19
N ARG A 32 0.21 -2.33 21.91
CA ARG A 32 -1.09 -2.15 21.23
C ARG A 32 -1.05 -2.72 19.82
N VAL A 33 0.01 -2.48 19.06
CA VAL A 33 0.14 -3.03 17.70
C VAL A 33 0.09 -4.56 17.72
N ARG A 34 0.71 -5.19 18.73
CA ARG A 34 0.64 -6.63 18.94
C ARG A 34 -0.78 -7.10 19.30
N GLU A 35 -1.45 -6.42 20.23
CA GLU A 35 -2.82 -6.76 20.64
C GLU A 35 -3.80 -6.70 19.46
N LEU A 36 -3.66 -5.69 18.60
CA LEU A 36 -4.47 -5.54 17.40
C LEU A 36 -4.14 -6.56 16.30
N ASP A 37 -2.86 -6.92 16.12
CA ASP A 37 -2.44 -8.00 15.22
C ASP A 37 -3.01 -9.35 15.67
N ASP A 38 -2.92 -9.66 16.98
CA ASP A 38 -3.47 -10.90 17.57
C ASP A 38 -5.00 -10.98 17.44
N ALA A 39 -5.68 -9.84 17.48
CA ALA A 39 -7.14 -9.75 17.41
C ALA A 39 -7.70 -9.61 15.99
N ASN A 40 -6.85 -9.48 14.96
CA ASN A 40 -7.24 -9.05 13.61
C ASN A 40 -8.10 -7.77 13.62
N ALA A 41 -7.71 -6.79 14.43
CA ALA A 41 -8.49 -5.58 14.67
C ALA A 41 -7.85 -4.34 14.05
N PHE A 42 -8.66 -3.49 13.42
CA PHE A 42 -8.20 -2.24 12.82
C PHE A 42 -7.93 -1.15 13.87
N ASP A 43 -6.81 -0.43 13.72
CA ASP A 43 -6.45 0.68 14.62
C ASP A 43 -7.15 2.01 14.23
N LEU A 44 -8.41 2.14 14.64
CA LEU A 44 -9.20 3.35 14.35
C LEU A 44 -8.64 4.62 15.03
N GLU A 45 -8.01 4.48 16.20
CA GLU A 45 -7.45 5.63 16.93
C GLU A 45 -6.23 6.18 16.21
N LEU A 46 -5.31 5.32 15.78
CA LEU A 46 -4.16 5.73 14.96
C LEU A 46 -4.64 6.35 13.64
N TYR A 47 -5.62 5.76 12.96
CA TYR A 47 -6.14 6.29 11.70
C TYR A 47 -6.69 7.72 11.84
N ARG A 48 -7.51 7.95 12.88
CA ARG A 48 -8.06 9.28 13.17
C ARG A 48 -6.99 10.29 13.52
N ALA A 49 -5.99 9.91 14.32
CA ALA A 49 -4.88 10.80 14.65
C ALA A 49 -4.09 11.24 13.41
N LEU A 50 -3.88 10.33 12.45
CA LEU A 50 -3.25 10.64 11.16
C LEU A 50 -4.11 11.59 10.32
N GLY A 51 -5.43 11.42 10.31
CA GLY A 51 -6.38 12.32 9.64
C GLY A 51 -6.42 13.72 10.26
N GLU A 52 -6.51 13.82 11.58
CA GLU A 52 -6.47 15.09 12.33
C GLU A 52 -5.15 15.86 12.09
N ALA A 53 -4.05 15.14 11.89
CA ALA A 53 -2.75 15.71 11.53
C ALA A 53 -2.60 16.06 10.03
N GLY A 54 -3.63 15.82 9.21
CA GLY A 54 -3.62 16.09 7.77
C GLY A 54 -2.79 15.11 6.94
N LEU A 55 -2.36 13.99 7.52
CA LEU A 55 -1.41 13.05 6.89
C LEU A 55 -2.03 12.17 5.80
N ILE A 56 -3.36 12.06 5.75
CA ILE A 56 -4.08 11.36 4.67
C ILE A 56 -4.16 12.25 3.41
N GLY A 57 -4.24 13.56 3.61
CA GLY A 57 -4.45 14.55 2.56
C GLY A 57 -3.19 15.23 2.04
N LEU A 58 -1.99 14.68 2.27
CA LEU A 58 -0.72 15.32 1.91
C LEU A 58 -0.63 15.75 0.44
N ASP A 59 -1.33 15.02 -0.45
CA ASP A 59 -1.35 15.31 -1.89
C ASP A 59 -2.52 16.19 -2.36
N ALA A 60 -3.50 16.43 -1.49
CA ALA A 60 -4.67 17.21 -1.82
C ALA A 60 -4.37 18.71 -1.68
N GLN A 61 -3.87 19.34 -2.73
CA GLN A 61 -3.87 20.80 -2.80
C GLN A 61 -5.32 21.32 -2.85
N ALA A 62 -5.57 22.48 -2.23
CA ALA A 62 -6.89 23.09 -2.10
C ALA A 62 -7.57 23.46 -3.45
N ASP A 63 -6.82 23.40 -4.56
CA ASP A 63 -7.31 23.70 -5.92
C ASP A 63 -7.54 22.46 -6.80
N GLY A 64 -7.39 21.25 -6.24
CA GLY A 64 -7.67 20.00 -6.95
C GLY A 64 -6.60 19.57 -7.95
N THR A 65 -5.41 20.17 -7.93
CA THR A 65 -4.27 19.70 -8.73
C THR A 65 -3.34 18.79 -7.93
N SER A 66 -3.03 17.60 -8.47
CA SER A 66 -2.04 16.68 -7.88
C SER A 66 -0.62 17.22 -8.12
N GLY A 67 -0.15 18.10 -7.23
CA GLY A 67 1.16 18.76 -7.32
C GLY A 67 2.11 18.46 -6.16
N ALA A 68 1.75 17.54 -5.26
CA ALA A 68 2.53 17.32 -4.04
C ALA A 68 3.81 16.50 -4.27
N ASP A 69 4.81 16.79 -3.44
CA ASP A 69 6.06 16.04 -3.40
C ASP A 69 5.78 14.60 -2.92
N PRO A 70 5.92 13.56 -3.77
CA PRO A 70 5.66 12.18 -3.39
C PRO A 70 6.54 11.71 -2.21
N ARG A 71 7.61 12.44 -1.89
CA ARG A 71 8.45 12.17 -0.71
C ARG A 71 7.68 12.32 0.61
N LEU A 72 6.65 13.15 0.68
CA LEU A 72 5.87 13.31 1.91
C LEU A 72 5.13 12.02 2.28
N GLN A 73 4.46 11.38 1.32
CA GLN A 73 3.85 10.06 1.52
C GLN A 73 4.89 8.99 1.84
N ILE A 74 6.04 9.00 1.16
CA ILE A 74 7.14 8.07 1.42
C ILE A 74 7.59 8.13 2.88
N ILE A 75 7.75 9.34 3.44
CA ILE A 75 8.15 9.54 4.85
C ILE A 75 7.13 8.91 5.79
N VAL A 76 5.84 9.22 5.61
CA VAL A 76 4.76 8.70 6.45
C VAL A 76 4.72 7.17 6.40
N LEU A 77 4.76 6.60 5.19
CA LEU A 77 4.68 5.15 4.98
C LEU A 77 5.89 4.41 5.55
N GLU A 78 7.09 4.97 5.42
CA GLU A 78 8.31 4.36 5.96
C GLU A 78 8.32 4.34 7.51
N GLU A 79 7.79 5.38 8.16
CA GLU A 79 7.68 5.41 9.62
C GLU A 79 6.57 4.47 10.11
N LEU A 80 5.39 4.47 9.49
CA LEU A 80 4.31 3.54 9.85
C LEU A 80 4.72 2.08 9.63
N ALA A 81 5.39 1.77 8.52
CA ALA A 81 5.72 0.40 8.18
C ALA A 81 6.87 -0.18 9.02
N ALA A 82 7.64 0.65 9.74
CA ALA A 82 8.60 0.16 10.73
C ALA A 82 7.94 -0.36 12.02
N GLY A 83 6.67 0.00 12.27
CA GLY A 83 5.90 -0.41 13.45
C GLY A 83 4.52 -0.96 13.10
N PRO A 84 3.47 -0.11 13.03
CA PRO A 84 2.11 -0.49 12.64
C PRO A 84 1.96 -0.69 11.11
N THR A 85 2.56 -1.77 10.60
CA THR A 85 2.58 -2.19 9.17
C THR A 85 1.22 -2.12 8.46
N SER A 86 0.17 -2.60 9.10
CA SER A 86 -1.19 -2.59 8.52
C SER A 86 -1.73 -1.19 8.29
N MET A 87 -1.34 -0.21 9.12
CA MET A 87 -1.70 1.19 8.92
C MET A 87 -0.99 1.78 7.70
N ALA A 88 0.26 1.37 7.43
CA ALA A 88 0.95 1.77 6.21
C ALA A 88 0.20 1.25 4.97
N VAL A 89 -0.23 -0.01 4.96
CA VAL A 89 -1.07 -0.56 3.86
C VAL A 89 -2.39 0.20 3.73
N CYS A 90 -3.02 0.55 4.85
CA CYS A 90 -4.24 1.36 4.85
C CYS A 90 -4.00 2.71 4.15
N LEU A 91 -2.94 3.43 4.49
CA LEU A 91 -2.62 4.71 3.85
C LEU A 91 -2.23 4.59 2.38
N VAL A 92 -1.58 3.49 1.95
CA VAL A 92 -1.37 3.23 0.51
C VAL A 92 -2.71 3.26 -0.24
N VAL A 93 -3.74 2.59 0.30
CA VAL A 93 -5.09 2.58 -0.29
C VAL A 93 -5.74 3.96 -0.22
N GLN A 94 -5.61 4.66 0.90
CA GLN A 94 -6.22 5.98 1.06
C GLN A 94 -5.57 7.02 0.14
N TYR A 95 -4.24 7.03 -0.02
CA TYR A 95 -3.55 7.92 -0.95
C TYR A 95 -3.99 7.69 -2.40
N MET A 96 -4.17 6.44 -2.82
CA MET A 96 -4.75 6.13 -4.12
C MET A 96 -6.20 6.65 -4.23
N GLY A 97 -7.03 6.43 -3.21
CA GLY A 97 -8.41 6.92 -3.17
C GLY A 97 -8.50 8.44 -3.27
N VAL A 98 -7.69 9.14 -2.47
CA VAL A 98 -7.55 10.60 -2.49
C VAL A 98 -7.12 11.07 -3.88
N GLY A 99 -6.11 10.46 -4.49
CA GLY A 99 -5.64 10.82 -5.83
C GLY A 99 -6.73 10.63 -6.90
N LEU A 100 -7.41 9.48 -6.92
CA LEU A 100 -8.48 9.20 -7.88
C LEU A 100 -9.68 10.14 -7.73
N LEU A 101 -10.09 10.45 -6.50
CA LEU A 101 -11.19 11.39 -6.24
C LEU A 101 -10.79 12.85 -6.50
N THR A 102 -9.54 13.20 -6.25
CA THR A 102 -9.00 14.52 -6.54
C THR A 102 -8.85 14.76 -8.04
N GLU A 103 -8.55 13.74 -8.84
CA GLU A 103 -8.43 13.91 -10.28
C GLU A 103 -9.79 13.76 -10.98
N TYR A 104 -10.54 12.71 -10.65
CA TYR A 104 -11.71 12.28 -11.43
C TYR A 104 -13.05 12.47 -10.72
N GLY A 105 -13.05 12.89 -9.45
CA GLY A 105 -14.26 13.09 -8.68
C GLY A 105 -15.09 14.28 -9.17
N SER A 106 -16.40 14.09 -9.28
CA SER A 106 -17.35 15.20 -9.41
C SER A 106 -17.41 16.05 -8.13
N ASP A 107 -17.95 17.27 -8.21
CA ASP A 107 -18.13 18.14 -7.03
C ASP A 107 -18.85 17.44 -5.88
N GLN A 108 -19.88 16.65 -6.22
CA GLN A 108 -20.62 15.86 -5.25
C GLN A 108 -19.73 14.80 -4.58
N GLN A 109 -18.96 14.03 -5.36
CA GLN A 109 -18.05 13.00 -4.83
C GLN A 109 -16.92 13.63 -4.01
N ARG A 110 -16.41 14.80 -4.41
CA ARG A 110 -15.41 15.54 -3.62
C ARG A 110 -15.98 15.97 -2.28
N SER A 111 -17.19 16.52 -2.27
CA SER A 111 -17.83 16.96 -1.03
C SER A 111 -18.23 15.82 -0.10
N THR A 112 -18.65 14.67 -0.63
CA THR A 112 -19.26 13.59 0.18
C THR A 112 -18.38 12.40 0.43
N VAL A 113 -17.31 12.24 -0.35
CA VAL A 113 -16.38 11.10 -0.25
C VAL A 113 -14.96 11.58 0.01
N LEU A 114 -14.44 12.52 -0.80
CA LEU A 114 -13.07 13.01 -0.61
C LEU A 114 -12.89 13.77 0.71
N ALA A 115 -13.76 14.74 1.03
CA ALA A 115 -13.60 15.53 2.24
C ALA A 115 -13.55 14.67 3.53
N PRO A 116 -14.46 13.69 3.75
CA PRO A 116 -14.35 12.76 4.89
C PRO A 116 -13.13 11.83 4.88
N LEU A 117 -12.52 11.58 3.72
CA LEU A 117 -11.24 10.86 3.64
C LEU A 117 -10.10 11.72 4.15
N LEU A 118 -10.06 13.00 3.75
CA LEU A 118 -8.98 13.91 4.08
C LEU A 118 -8.89 14.19 5.59
N ASP A 119 -10.03 14.28 6.27
CA ASP A 119 -10.08 14.48 7.73
C ASP A 119 -9.98 13.18 8.55
N GLY A 120 -9.94 12.01 7.89
CA GLY A 120 -9.83 10.69 8.52
C GLY A 120 -11.09 10.22 9.24
N SER A 121 -12.24 10.84 9.01
CA SER A 121 -13.53 10.37 9.55
C SER A 121 -14.04 9.13 8.81
N GLU A 122 -13.68 8.96 7.54
CA GLU A 122 -14.10 7.86 6.68
C GLU A 122 -12.92 7.23 5.94
N ARG A 123 -13.15 6.05 5.34
CA ARG A 123 -12.20 5.32 4.49
C ARG A 123 -12.83 4.88 3.19
N VAL A 124 -11.98 4.65 2.19
CA VAL A 124 -12.33 3.94 0.96
C VAL A 124 -11.55 2.63 0.84
N ALA A 125 -12.16 1.67 0.14
CA ALA A 125 -11.47 0.49 -0.36
C ALA A 125 -11.49 0.48 -1.89
N PHE A 126 -10.48 -0.13 -2.51
CA PHE A 126 -10.33 -0.18 -3.95
C PHE A 126 -10.52 -1.60 -4.47
N ALA A 127 -11.55 -1.81 -5.29
CA ALA A 127 -12.04 -3.11 -5.69
C ALA A 127 -11.78 -3.39 -7.18
N LEU A 128 -10.57 -3.88 -7.46
CA LEU A 128 -10.10 -4.22 -8.81
C LEU A 128 -10.07 -5.73 -9.05
N THR A 129 -9.25 -6.43 -8.27
CA THR A 129 -8.90 -7.86 -8.43
C THR A 129 -10.12 -8.78 -8.32
N GLU A 130 -10.15 -9.81 -9.16
CA GLU A 130 -11.21 -10.82 -9.22
C GLU A 130 -10.67 -12.22 -8.95
N PRO A 131 -11.51 -13.18 -8.52
CA PRO A 131 -11.09 -14.57 -8.31
C PRO A 131 -10.45 -15.19 -9.55
N ASP A 132 -10.93 -14.82 -10.74
CA ASP A 132 -10.41 -15.30 -12.02
C ASP A 132 -9.16 -14.56 -12.50
N GLY A 133 -8.73 -13.47 -11.84
CA GLY A 133 -7.51 -12.75 -12.21
C GLY A 133 -7.16 -11.52 -11.37
N GLY A 134 -5.86 -11.40 -11.05
CA GLY A 134 -5.23 -10.18 -10.54
C GLY A 134 -4.40 -9.47 -11.61
N THR A 135 -3.29 -10.08 -12.03
CA THR A 135 -2.38 -9.48 -13.02
C THR A 135 -3.03 -9.22 -14.38
N ASP A 136 -3.82 -10.16 -14.89
CA ASP A 136 -4.53 -10.05 -16.19
C ASP A 136 -6.01 -9.67 -15.98
N VAL A 137 -6.35 -9.05 -14.83
CA VAL A 137 -7.75 -8.76 -14.45
C VAL A 137 -8.52 -8.03 -15.52
N ALA A 138 -7.89 -7.10 -16.26
CA ALA A 138 -8.55 -6.39 -17.35
C ALA A 138 -9.14 -7.36 -18.39
N ARG A 139 -8.38 -8.37 -18.81
CA ARG A 139 -8.81 -9.34 -19.82
C ARG A 139 -9.89 -10.28 -19.31
N VAL A 140 -9.73 -10.78 -18.08
CA VAL A 140 -10.59 -11.84 -17.54
C VAL A 140 -11.75 -11.32 -16.70
N MET A 141 -11.85 -9.99 -16.51
CA MET A 141 -12.88 -9.33 -15.69
C MET A 141 -14.28 -9.88 -16.02
N ARG A 142 -14.96 -10.39 -15.00
CA ARG A 142 -16.33 -10.90 -15.00
C ARG A 142 -17.30 -9.97 -14.29
N THR A 143 -16.84 -9.07 -13.42
CA THR A 143 -17.74 -8.03 -12.87
C THR A 143 -18.26 -7.15 -14.00
N ARG A 144 -19.58 -6.96 -14.06
CA ARG A 144 -20.30 -6.19 -15.08
C ARG A 144 -21.14 -5.12 -14.44
N ALA A 145 -21.14 -3.92 -15.03
CA ALA A 145 -22.12 -2.89 -14.75
C ALA A 145 -22.95 -2.65 -16.01
N LYS A 146 -24.25 -2.97 -15.97
CA LYS A 146 -25.17 -2.76 -17.09
C LYS A 146 -26.05 -1.56 -16.81
N LYS A 147 -26.15 -0.64 -17.76
CA LYS A 147 -27.07 0.50 -17.66
C LYS A 147 -28.53 0.02 -17.82
N SER A 148 -29.39 0.40 -16.89
CA SER A 148 -30.84 0.15 -16.95
C SER A 148 -31.56 1.23 -17.76
N ASP A 149 -32.82 0.98 -18.11
CA ASP A 149 -33.63 1.87 -18.95
C ASP A 149 -33.91 3.23 -18.29
N ASP A 150 -33.95 3.28 -16.95
CA ASP A 150 -34.11 4.49 -16.14
C ASP A 150 -32.78 5.26 -15.93
N GLY A 151 -31.68 4.78 -16.52
CA GLY A 151 -30.37 5.43 -16.51
C GLY A 151 -29.46 5.06 -15.33
N ARG A 152 -29.92 4.23 -14.38
CA ARG A 152 -29.09 3.64 -13.32
C ARG A 152 -28.16 2.55 -13.86
N TRP A 153 -27.27 2.05 -13.02
CA TRP A 153 -26.39 0.92 -13.30
C TRP A 153 -26.72 -0.25 -12.38
N ILE A 154 -26.69 -1.45 -12.93
CA ILE A 154 -26.85 -2.70 -12.19
C ILE A 154 -25.50 -3.42 -12.22
N LEU A 155 -24.86 -3.51 -11.05
CA LEU A 155 -23.55 -4.12 -10.84
C LEU A 155 -23.72 -5.57 -10.38
N ASN A 156 -23.03 -6.49 -11.07
CA ASN A 156 -22.99 -7.92 -10.74
C ASN A 156 -21.56 -8.44 -10.86
N GLY A 157 -21.09 -9.23 -9.88
CA GLY A 157 -19.78 -9.85 -9.92
C GLY A 157 -19.17 -10.11 -8.55
N ALA A 158 -17.86 -10.33 -8.54
CA ALA A 158 -17.10 -10.59 -7.33
C ALA A 158 -15.69 -10.01 -7.43
N LYS A 159 -15.23 -9.51 -6.30
CA LYS A 159 -13.88 -8.98 -6.08
C LYS A 159 -13.24 -9.73 -4.93
N THR A 160 -11.92 -9.84 -4.94
CA THR A 160 -11.16 -10.57 -3.92
C THR A 160 -9.85 -9.87 -3.63
N TRP A 161 -9.29 -10.10 -2.44
CA TRP A 161 -8.09 -9.42 -1.93
C TRP A 161 -8.29 -7.91 -1.76
N ILE A 162 -9.50 -7.49 -1.40
CA ILE A 162 -9.83 -6.07 -1.22
C ILE A 162 -9.47 -5.67 0.20
N SER A 163 -8.54 -4.73 0.34
CA SER A 163 -8.05 -4.25 1.63
C SER A 163 -8.99 -3.21 2.25
N GLY A 164 -9.39 -3.44 3.49
CA GLY A 164 -10.18 -2.55 4.34
C GLY A 164 -11.67 -2.36 4.06
N PRO A 165 -12.40 -3.18 3.26
CA PRO A 165 -13.78 -2.86 2.92
C PRO A 165 -14.75 -2.96 4.10
N GLN A 166 -14.51 -3.77 5.14
CA GLN A 166 -15.45 -3.85 6.28
C GLN A 166 -15.65 -2.50 6.98
N HIS A 167 -14.64 -1.66 6.94
CA HIS A 167 -14.64 -0.37 7.61
C HIS A 167 -14.48 0.81 6.66
N ALA A 168 -14.61 0.58 5.35
CA ALA A 168 -14.69 1.61 4.34
C ALA A 168 -16.14 1.98 4.09
N ARG A 169 -16.46 3.27 4.07
CA ARG A 169 -17.81 3.73 3.74
C ARG A 169 -18.14 3.61 2.26
N ASN A 170 -17.13 3.74 1.41
CA ASN A 170 -17.29 3.61 -0.03
C ASN A 170 -16.24 2.67 -0.64
N LEU A 171 -16.66 1.95 -1.67
CA LEU A 171 -15.83 1.15 -2.55
C LEU A 171 -15.60 1.91 -3.86
N ILE A 172 -14.35 2.00 -4.32
CA ILE A 172 -14.02 2.36 -5.70
C ILE A 172 -13.94 1.05 -6.49
N VAL A 173 -14.98 0.73 -7.25
CA VAL A 173 -15.15 -0.55 -7.96
C VAL A 173 -14.87 -0.39 -9.45
N LEU A 174 -14.03 -1.27 -10.00
CA LEU A 174 -13.88 -1.39 -11.46
C LEU A 174 -14.78 -2.50 -11.99
N ALA A 175 -15.62 -2.15 -12.96
CA ALA A 175 -16.54 -3.09 -13.60
C ALA A 175 -16.58 -2.87 -15.11
N ARG A 176 -16.79 -3.97 -15.85
CA ARG A 176 -16.90 -3.94 -17.31
C ARG A 176 -18.28 -3.44 -17.73
N THR A 177 -18.30 -2.36 -18.48
CA THR A 177 -19.49 -1.64 -18.96
C THR A 177 -19.75 -1.85 -20.44
N SER A 178 -18.72 -2.17 -21.21
CA SER A 178 -18.85 -2.51 -22.64
C SER A 178 -17.84 -3.59 -23.06
N THR A 179 -18.09 -4.17 -24.24
CA THR A 179 -17.20 -5.15 -24.85
C THR A 179 -15.89 -4.46 -25.22
N PRO A 180 -14.71 -4.98 -24.83
CA PRO A 180 -13.45 -4.38 -25.21
C PRO A 180 -13.28 -4.38 -26.73
N GLU A 181 -12.87 -3.23 -27.29
CA GLU A 181 -12.75 -3.04 -28.73
C GLU A 181 -11.35 -3.42 -29.24
N SER A 182 -10.32 -2.73 -28.74
CA SER A 182 -8.95 -2.83 -29.23
C SER A 182 -7.98 -3.42 -28.21
N SER A 183 -8.26 -3.18 -26.93
CA SER A 183 -7.42 -3.57 -25.81
C SER A 183 -8.26 -4.14 -24.66
N PRO A 184 -7.74 -5.10 -23.88
CA PRO A 184 -8.45 -5.64 -22.71
C PRO A 184 -8.89 -4.59 -21.68
N ILE A 185 -8.22 -3.44 -21.65
CA ILE A 185 -8.50 -2.34 -20.71
C ILE A 185 -9.70 -1.48 -21.16
N ASP A 186 -10.15 -1.62 -22.41
CA ASP A 186 -11.27 -0.87 -22.97
C ASP A 186 -12.58 -1.33 -22.32
N GLY A 187 -13.57 -0.45 -22.21
CA GLY A 187 -14.91 -0.82 -21.74
C GLY A 187 -15.00 -1.15 -20.25
N ILE A 188 -14.11 -0.59 -19.43
CA ILE A 188 -14.12 -0.71 -17.97
C ILE A 188 -14.38 0.68 -17.37
N THR A 189 -15.27 0.76 -16.39
CA THR A 189 -15.64 2.01 -15.69
C THR A 189 -15.33 1.89 -14.20
N MET A 190 -14.93 3.01 -13.57
CA MET A 190 -14.83 3.13 -12.11
C MET A 190 -16.14 3.63 -11.52
N PHE A 191 -16.55 3.07 -10.39
CA PHE A 191 -17.74 3.49 -9.64
C PHE A 191 -17.38 3.74 -8.19
N VAL A 192 -17.89 4.80 -7.58
CA VAL A 192 -17.88 5.02 -6.13
C VAL A 192 -19.21 4.52 -5.60
N VAL A 193 -19.18 3.47 -4.79
CA VAL A 193 -20.37 2.76 -4.32
C VAL A 193 -20.35 2.68 -2.79
N PRO A 194 -21.39 3.14 -2.08
CA PRO A 194 -21.50 2.94 -0.64
C PRO A 194 -21.43 1.45 -0.29
N THR A 195 -20.60 1.07 0.68
CA THR A 195 -20.35 -0.34 1.03
C THR A 195 -21.60 -1.05 1.55
N ASP A 196 -22.55 -0.30 2.11
CA ASP A 196 -23.83 -0.78 2.64
C ASP A 196 -24.96 -0.84 1.60
N THR A 197 -24.66 -0.58 0.32
CA THR A 197 -25.67 -0.65 -0.76
C THR A 197 -26.27 -2.07 -0.82
N PRO A 198 -27.62 -2.22 -0.88
CA PRO A 198 -28.26 -3.52 -0.99
C PRO A 198 -27.70 -4.36 -2.14
N GLY A 199 -27.42 -5.64 -1.87
CA GLY A 199 -26.81 -6.58 -2.81
C GLY A 199 -25.28 -6.68 -2.70
N ILE A 200 -24.64 -5.83 -1.89
CA ILE A 200 -23.21 -5.97 -1.54
C ILE A 200 -23.07 -6.91 -0.33
N THR A 201 -22.14 -7.85 -0.43
CA THR A 201 -21.70 -8.67 0.71
C THR A 201 -20.19 -8.61 0.83
N VAL A 202 -19.69 -8.30 2.03
CA VAL A 202 -18.27 -8.25 2.36
C VAL A 202 -17.96 -9.44 3.27
N ARG A 203 -16.97 -10.24 2.89
CA ARG A 203 -16.53 -11.42 3.64
C ARG A 203 -15.03 -11.39 3.82
N GLU A 204 -14.58 -11.35 5.07
CA GLU A 204 -13.16 -11.38 5.40
C GLU A 204 -12.51 -12.73 5.10
N LEU A 205 -11.26 -12.65 4.68
CA LEU A 205 -10.37 -13.77 4.43
C LEU A 205 -9.39 -13.89 5.59
N ASP A 206 -9.15 -15.12 6.05
CA ASP A 206 -8.10 -15.41 7.01
C ASP A 206 -6.74 -15.35 6.30
N THR A 207 -5.98 -14.29 6.55
CA THR A 207 -4.71 -14.02 5.87
C THR A 207 -3.50 -14.33 6.75
N PHE A 208 -2.37 -14.59 6.08
CA PHE A 208 -1.09 -14.85 6.76
C PHE A 208 -0.51 -13.62 7.47
N ALA A 209 -0.84 -12.41 7.03
CA ALA A 209 -0.15 -11.18 7.38
C ALA A 209 -1.09 -9.97 7.28
N ILE A 210 -0.65 -8.82 7.79
CA ILE A 210 -1.39 -7.55 7.73
C ILE A 210 -2.73 -7.65 8.49
N HIS A 211 -2.69 -8.27 9.68
CA HIS A 211 -3.88 -8.63 10.45
C HIS A 211 -4.72 -7.44 10.92
N SER A 212 -4.12 -6.26 11.08
CA SER A 212 -4.85 -5.05 11.50
C SER A 212 -5.45 -4.26 10.34
N LEU A 213 -5.62 -4.87 9.17
CA LEU A 213 -6.40 -4.34 8.05
C LEU A 213 -7.08 -5.51 7.34
N ASP A 214 -8.41 -5.56 7.42
CA ASP A 214 -9.21 -6.65 6.87
C ASP A 214 -8.93 -6.82 5.37
N THR A 215 -8.81 -8.07 4.91
CA THR A 215 -8.71 -8.39 3.49
C THR A 215 -9.91 -9.24 3.12
N CYS A 216 -10.73 -8.77 2.18
CA CYS A 216 -12.04 -9.37 1.95
C CYS A 216 -12.27 -9.79 0.50
N GLU A 217 -13.21 -10.72 0.35
CA GLU A 217 -14.05 -10.86 -0.83
C GLU A 217 -15.22 -9.88 -0.74
N VAL A 218 -15.58 -9.30 -1.89
CA VAL A 218 -16.75 -8.43 -2.03
C VAL A 218 -17.57 -8.93 -3.21
N THR A 219 -18.81 -9.34 -2.96
CA THR A 219 -19.74 -9.78 -4.00
C THR A 219 -20.83 -8.76 -4.25
N PHE A 220 -21.24 -8.64 -5.50
CA PHE A 220 -22.29 -7.74 -5.96
C PHE A 220 -23.38 -8.59 -6.64
N ASP A 221 -24.57 -8.61 -6.06
CA ASP A 221 -25.77 -9.26 -6.62
C ASP A 221 -26.83 -8.20 -6.90
N ASN A 222 -27.01 -7.87 -8.18
CA ASN A 222 -27.98 -6.87 -8.66
C ASN A 222 -27.94 -5.54 -7.90
N VAL A 223 -26.73 -5.05 -7.63
CA VAL A 223 -26.51 -3.79 -6.90
C VAL A 223 -26.88 -2.62 -7.81
N GLU A 224 -27.94 -1.91 -7.45
CA GLU A 224 -28.41 -0.72 -8.18
C GLU A 224 -27.67 0.53 -7.70
N ILE A 225 -27.02 1.24 -8.63
CA ILE A 225 -26.32 2.50 -8.34
C ILE A 225 -26.70 3.58 -9.35
N ASP A 226 -26.75 4.83 -8.90
CA ASP A 226 -27.11 5.96 -9.75
C ASP A 226 -26.02 6.26 -10.80
N ALA A 227 -26.40 6.97 -11.86
CA ALA A 227 -25.44 7.43 -12.87
C ALA A 227 -24.33 8.31 -12.29
N SER A 228 -24.59 9.01 -11.17
CA SER A 228 -23.62 9.82 -10.43
C SER A 228 -22.57 9.00 -9.68
N ALA A 229 -22.71 7.68 -9.61
CA ALA A 229 -21.70 6.80 -9.02
C ALA A 229 -20.46 6.66 -9.91
N VAL A 230 -20.53 6.99 -11.20
CA VAL A 230 -19.38 6.93 -12.12
C VAL A 230 -18.28 7.89 -11.64
N LEU A 231 -17.05 7.40 -11.53
CA LEU A 231 -15.86 8.17 -11.21
C LEU A 231 -15.04 8.42 -12.49
N GLY A 232 -14.96 9.68 -12.90
CA GLY A 232 -14.41 10.07 -14.20
C GLY A 232 -15.34 9.72 -15.35
N HIS A 233 -14.84 9.01 -16.36
CA HIS A 233 -15.57 8.74 -17.59
C HIS A 233 -15.90 7.26 -17.78
N VAL A 234 -17.10 7.01 -18.33
CA VAL A 234 -17.53 5.68 -18.75
C VAL A 234 -16.52 5.11 -19.75
N ASP A 235 -16.19 3.82 -19.59
CA ASP A 235 -15.25 3.04 -20.40
C ASP A 235 -13.78 3.48 -20.34
N GLN A 236 -13.43 4.43 -19.45
CA GLN A 236 -12.06 4.93 -19.25
C GLN A 236 -11.44 4.53 -17.91
N GLY A 237 -12.17 3.79 -17.07
CA GLY A 237 -11.80 3.51 -15.68
C GLY A 237 -10.42 2.86 -15.53
N PHE A 238 -10.09 1.86 -16.34
CA PHE A 238 -8.78 1.21 -16.24
C PHE A 238 -7.64 2.13 -16.67
N ARG A 239 -7.85 3.00 -17.68
CA ARG A 239 -6.84 3.98 -18.11
C ARG A 239 -6.60 5.04 -17.04
N GLN A 240 -7.65 5.48 -16.35
CA GLN A 240 -7.56 6.39 -15.21
C GLN A 240 -6.72 5.78 -14.09
N VAL A 241 -6.88 4.48 -13.79
CA VAL A 241 -6.06 3.77 -12.79
C VAL A 241 -4.60 3.62 -13.22
N LEU A 242 -4.31 3.42 -14.52
CA LEU A 242 -2.91 3.32 -14.99
C LEU A 242 -2.06 4.54 -14.61
N GLY A 243 -2.67 5.72 -14.49
CA GLY A 243 -2.01 6.95 -14.05
C GLY A 243 -1.49 6.90 -12.61
N THR A 244 -2.08 6.08 -11.74
CA THR A 244 -1.71 6.02 -10.31
C THR A 244 -0.60 5.01 -10.01
N LEU A 245 -0.34 4.07 -10.93
CA LEU A 245 0.54 2.91 -10.68
C LEU A 245 1.98 3.27 -10.28
N ASN A 246 2.52 4.37 -10.79
CA ASN A 246 3.87 4.78 -10.42
C ASN A 246 3.94 5.23 -8.96
N GLY A 247 2.96 6.02 -8.51
CA GLY A 247 2.83 6.42 -7.10
C GLY A 247 2.55 5.22 -6.20
N GLU A 248 1.68 4.31 -6.63
CA GLU A 248 1.36 3.10 -5.88
C GLU A 248 2.61 2.20 -5.67
N ARG A 249 3.47 2.06 -6.70
CA ARG A 249 4.74 1.33 -6.59
C ARG A 249 5.72 2.00 -5.64
N LEU A 250 5.78 3.34 -5.64
CA LEU A 250 6.61 4.10 -4.71
C LEU A 250 6.13 3.93 -3.27
N ASN A 251 4.82 4.03 -3.04
CA ASN A 251 4.22 3.85 -1.72
C ASN A 251 4.44 2.42 -1.20
N ALA A 252 4.32 1.41 -2.06
CA ALA A 252 4.66 0.03 -1.72
C ALA A 252 6.16 -0.16 -1.43
N ALA A 253 7.05 0.53 -2.16
CA ALA A 253 8.49 0.51 -1.90
C ALA A 253 8.81 1.14 -0.53
N ALA A 254 8.18 2.28 -0.20
CA ALA A 254 8.36 2.97 1.07
C ALA A 254 7.92 2.09 2.25
N ALA A 255 6.76 1.44 2.14
CA ALA A 255 6.29 0.55 3.18
C ALA A 255 7.18 -0.70 3.33
N ALA A 256 7.63 -1.31 2.23
CA ALA A 256 8.60 -2.42 2.30
C ALA A 256 9.93 -1.99 2.96
N LEU A 257 10.43 -0.79 2.64
CA LEU A 257 11.63 -0.22 3.26
C LEU A 257 11.44 0.03 4.76
N GLY A 258 10.27 0.55 5.17
CA GLY A 258 9.93 0.72 6.59
C GLY A 258 9.96 -0.60 7.34
N ILE A 259 9.37 -1.67 6.79
CA ILE A 259 9.43 -3.02 7.38
C ILE A 259 10.89 -3.51 7.50
N ALA A 260 11.68 -3.35 6.44
CA ALA A 260 13.09 -3.73 6.44
C ALA A 260 13.86 -2.98 7.53
N ARG A 261 13.63 -1.67 7.65
CA ARG A 261 14.25 -0.81 8.67
C ARG A 261 13.86 -1.24 10.09
N GLY A 262 12.56 -1.39 10.37
CA GLY A 262 12.08 -1.83 11.69
C GLY A 262 12.63 -3.20 12.09
N ALA A 263 12.75 -4.12 11.12
CA ALA A 263 13.34 -5.43 11.36
C ALA A 263 14.85 -5.34 11.64
N LEU A 264 15.58 -4.49 10.91
CA LEU A 264 17.01 -4.27 11.16
C LEU A 264 17.23 -3.66 12.56
N GLU A 265 16.45 -2.65 12.93
CA GLU A 265 16.51 -1.98 14.23
C GLU A 265 16.27 -2.98 15.37
N ALA A 266 15.18 -3.75 15.29
CA ALA A 266 14.85 -4.79 16.28
C ALA A 266 15.95 -5.86 16.40
N ALA A 267 16.48 -6.34 15.27
CA ALA A 267 17.54 -7.34 15.25
C ALA A 267 18.86 -6.80 15.84
N VAL A 268 19.23 -5.56 15.51
CA VAL A 268 20.45 -4.93 16.02
C VAL A 268 20.36 -4.67 17.52
N ASP A 269 19.22 -4.19 18.00
CA ASP A 269 19.02 -3.94 19.43
C ASP A 269 19.05 -5.24 20.24
N TYR A 270 18.38 -6.28 19.76
CA TYR A 270 18.50 -7.62 20.34
C TYR A 270 19.94 -8.14 20.30
N GLY A 271 20.60 -7.98 19.15
CA GLY A 271 21.97 -8.41 18.89
C GLY A 271 23.01 -7.80 19.84
N ARG A 272 22.82 -6.54 20.23
CA ARG A 272 23.69 -5.83 21.17
C ARG A 272 23.52 -6.29 22.63
N GLN A 273 22.33 -6.77 22.99
CA GLN A 273 21.97 -7.05 24.38
C GLN A 273 22.07 -8.55 24.72
N ARG A 274 21.62 -9.44 23.82
CA ARG A 274 21.54 -10.87 24.10
C ARG A 274 22.94 -11.50 24.19
N GLN A 275 23.26 -12.07 25.34
CA GLN A 275 24.54 -12.77 25.58
C GLN A 275 24.44 -14.26 25.21
N VAL A 276 25.38 -14.74 24.41
CA VAL A 276 25.62 -16.18 24.15
C VAL A 276 27.13 -16.43 24.10
N PHE A 277 27.57 -17.55 24.66
CA PHE A 277 29.01 -17.87 24.78
C PHE A 277 29.84 -16.71 25.38
N GLY A 278 29.27 -15.99 26.36
CA GLY A 278 29.95 -14.91 27.10
C GLY A 278 30.09 -13.57 26.37
N ARG A 279 29.43 -13.36 25.23
CA ARG A 279 29.45 -12.08 24.51
C ARG A 279 28.13 -11.80 23.78
N PRO A 280 27.85 -10.54 23.34
CA PRO A 280 26.65 -10.24 22.57
C PRO A 280 26.52 -11.09 21.31
N VAL A 281 25.32 -11.59 20.99
CA VAL A 281 25.06 -12.41 19.79
C VAL A 281 25.35 -11.66 18.48
N GLY A 282 25.23 -10.33 18.50
CA GLY A 282 25.61 -9.47 17.38
C GLY A 282 27.12 -9.38 17.12
N SER A 283 27.96 -9.89 18.03
CA SER A 283 29.43 -9.92 17.83
C SER A 283 29.91 -11.09 16.97
N PHE A 284 29.03 -12.04 16.63
CA PHE A 284 29.38 -13.19 15.79
C PHE A 284 29.27 -12.81 14.32
N GLN A 285 30.39 -12.90 13.59
CA GLN A 285 30.53 -12.43 12.21
C GLN A 285 29.44 -12.93 11.25
N ALA A 286 29.04 -14.21 11.36
CA ALA A 286 28.01 -14.77 10.49
C ALA A 286 26.65 -14.05 10.63
N GLY A 287 26.25 -13.67 11.84
CA GLY A 287 25.04 -12.89 12.08
C GLY A 287 25.24 -11.43 11.69
N GLN A 288 26.38 -10.85 12.08
CA GLN A 288 26.74 -9.47 11.80
C GLN A 288 26.74 -9.17 10.28
N HIS A 289 27.37 -10.02 9.46
CA HIS A 289 27.44 -9.83 8.01
C HIS A 289 26.04 -9.78 7.38
N ARG A 290 25.12 -10.67 7.79
CA ARG A 290 23.75 -10.65 7.26
C ARG A 290 23.00 -9.37 7.56
N LEU A 291 23.18 -8.80 8.76
CA LEU A 291 22.60 -7.50 9.10
C LEU A 291 23.25 -6.36 8.32
N VAL A 292 24.57 -6.43 8.09
CA VAL A 292 25.30 -5.45 7.27
C VAL A 292 24.85 -5.48 5.82
N ASP A 293 24.72 -6.67 5.21
CA ASP A 293 24.19 -6.85 3.85
C ASP A 293 22.77 -6.30 3.75
N GLY A 294 21.96 -6.54 4.80
CA GLY A 294 20.62 -5.97 4.95
C GLY A 294 20.61 -4.44 4.97
N ALA A 295 21.51 -3.83 5.76
CA ALA A 295 21.65 -2.37 5.82
C ALA A 295 22.06 -1.79 4.45
N ILE A 296 23.00 -2.43 3.75
CA ILE A 296 23.40 -2.04 2.39
C ILE A 296 22.21 -2.13 1.42
N ALA A 297 21.41 -3.19 1.50
CA ALA A 297 20.24 -3.38 0.66
C ALA A 297 19.17 -2.31 0.90
N ILE A 298 18.91 -1.95 2.17
CA ILE A 298 18.00 -0.87 2.55
C ILE A 298 18.45 0.46 1.94
N GLU A 299 19.71 0.85 2.14
CA GLU A 299 20.24 2.11 1.61
C GLU A 299 20.23 2.15 0.07
N SER A 300 20.53 1.01 -0.57
CA SER A 300 20.50 0.89 -2.03
C SER A 300 19.08 1.05 -2.58
N ALA A 301 18.09 0.41 -1.96
CA ALA A 301 16.69 0.52 -2.34
C ALA A 301 16.12 1.92 -2.04
N ARG A 302 16.52 2.53 -0.92
CA ARG A 302 16.15 3.92 -0.55
C ARG A 302 16.66 4.91 -1.61
N ALA A 303 17.93 4.84 -1.98
CA ALA A 303 18.50 5.71 -3.01
C ALA A 303 17.75 5.60 -4.35
N LEU A 304 17.40 4.39 -4.75
CA LEU A 304 16.64 4.12 -5.97
C LEU A 304 15.20 4.64 -5.89
N MET A 305 14.53 4.50 -4.74
CA MET A 305 13.20 5.04 -4.51
C MET A 305 13.17 6.57 -4.60
N LEU A 306 14.19 7.26 -4.08
CA LEU A 306 14.27 8.73 -4.21
C LEU A 306 14.51 9.17 -5.65
N GLN A 307 15.33 8.44 -6.40
CA GLN A 307 15.49 8.69 -7.83
C GLN A 307 14.17 8.49 -8.57
N ALA A 308 13.38 7.49 -8.20
CA ALA A 308 12.06 7.25 -8.76
C ALA A 308 11.04 8.35 -8.39
N ALA A 309 11.09 8.86 -7.16
CA ALA A 309 10.28 10.01 -6.72
C ALA A 309 10.60 11.26 -7.55
N GLU A 310 11.89 11.58 -7.72
CA GLU A 310 12.34 12.70 -8.57
C GLU A 310 11.93 12.52 -10.04
N ALA A 311 12.04 11.29 -10.55
CA ALA A 311 11.63 10.94 -11.91
C ALA A 311 10.14 11.13 -12.14
N THR A 312 9.31 11.05 -11.09
CA THR A 312 7.86 11.26 -11.19
C THR A 312 7.54 12.71 -11.57
N ALA A 313 8.24 13.69 -11.00
CA ALA A 313 8.09 15.11 -11.34
C ALA A 313 8.48 15.41 -12.80
N THR A 314 9.45 14.69 -13.35
CA THR A 314 9.95 14.92 -14.73
C THR A 314 9.30 14.00 -15.77
N GLY A 315 8.57 12.98 -15.35
CA GLY A 315 8.01 11.90 -16.19
C GLY A 315 9.04 10.97 -16.84
N LYS A 316 10.34 11.28 -16.76
CA LYS A 316 11.40 10.52 -17.46
C LYS A 316 11.76 9.27 -16.67
N ARG A 317 11.46 8.09 -17.24
CA ARG A 317 11.74 6.76 -16.63
C ARG A 317 11.04 6.52 -15.29
N ALA A 318 10.00 7.28 -14.95
CA ALA A 318 9.28 7.15 -13.68
C ALA A 318 8.71 5.73 -13.49
N ASP A 319 8.20 5.13 -14.57
CA ASP A 319 7.67 3.77 -14.58
C ASP A 319 8.76 2.71 -14.31
N ILE A 320 9.93 2.86 -14.93
CA ILE A 320 11.06 1.95 -14.74
C ILE A 320 11.65 2.08 -13.34
N LEU A 321 11.91 3.31 -12.90
CA LEU A 321 12.56 3.55 -11.62
C LEU A 321 11.64 3.17 -10.45
N SER A 322 10.33 3.46 -10.53
CA SER A 322 9.38 3.01 -9.52
C SER A 322 9.26 1.48 -9.46
N ALA A 323 9.28 0.79 -10.61
CA ALA A 323 9.31 -0.67 -10.66
C ALA A 323 10.59 -1.25 -10.03
N MET A 324 11.75 -0.70 -10.35
CA MET A 324 13.03 -1.13 -9.76
C MET A 324 13.05 -0.86 -8.25
N ALA A 325 12.56 0.29 -7.80
CA ALA A 325 12.48 0.66 -6.38
C ALA A 325 11.63 -0.33 -5.59
N LYS A 326 10.42 -0.66 -6.08
CA LYS A 326 9.52 -1.63 -5.44
C LYS A 326 10.17 -3.01 -5.34
N VAL A 327 10.80 -3.49 -6.41
CA VAL A 327 11.50 -4.79 -6.40
C VAL A 327 12.66 -4.78 -5.39
N ALA A 328 13.52 -3.76 -5.43
CA ALA A 328 14.67 -3.67 -4.54
C ALA A 328 14.26 -3.58 -3.06
N ALA A 329 13.24 -2.76 -2.75
CA ALA A 329 12.72 -2.58 -1.40
C ALA A 329 12.09 -3.85 -0.84
N SER A 330 11.24 -4.53 -1.63
CA SER A 330 10.59 -5.78 -1.20
C SER A 330 11.59 -6.92 -1.01
N ASP A 331 12.56 -7.07 -1.91
CA ASP A 331 13.62 -8.08 -1.75
C ASP A 331 14.50 -7.78 -0.51
N ALA A 332 14.81 -6.51 -0.23
CA ALA A 332 15.50 -6.09 0.98
C ALA A 332 14.69 -6.42 2.25
N ALA A 333 13.39 -6.13 2.27
CA ALA A 333 12.50 -6.45 3.38
C ALA A 333 12.48 -7.95 3.68
N VAL A 334 12.40 -8.79 2.64
CA VAL A 334 12.44 -10.24 2.77
C VAL A 334 13.77 -10.72 3.35
N ALA A 335 14.88 -10.23 2.83
CA ALA A 335 16.22 -10.62 3.28
C ALA A 335 16.50 -10.18 4.73
N VAL A 336 16.14 -8.94 5.08
CA VAL A 336 16.39 -8.37 6.40
C VAL A 336 15.54 -9.04 7.47
N THR A 337 14.26 -9.30 7.19
CA THR A 337 13.39 -10.01 8.14
C THR A 337 13.84 -11.46 8.36
N ASP A 338 14.31 -12.18 7.33
CA ASP A 338 14.92 -13.51 7.51
C ASP A 338 16.22 -13.44 8.33
N ALA A 339 17.09 -12.48 8.05
CA ALA A 339 18.32 -12.28 8.81
C ALA A 339 18.04 -11.98 10.29
N GLY A 340 17.08 -11.10 10.57
CA GLY A 340 16.66 -10.73 11.91
C GLY A 340 16.05 -11.92 12.67
N MET A 341 15.13 -12.66 12.04
CA MET A 341 14.54 -13.89 12.58
C MET A 341 15.63 -14.88 13.01
N ARG A 342 16.63 -15.12 12.15
CA ARG A 342 17.72 -16.06 12.42
C ARG A 342 18.66 -15.59 13.53
N LEU A 343 18.95 -14.29 13.61
CA LEU A 343 19.79 -13.72 14.66
C LEU A 343 19.09 -13.83 16.03
N MET A 344 17.78 -13.55 16.05
CA MET A 344 16.98 -13.57 17.28
C MET A 344 16.65 -14.99 17.76
N GLY A 345 16.66 -15.97 16.84
CA GLY A 345 16.39 -17.37 17.15
C GLY A 345 14.98 -17.55 17.71
N GLY A 346 14.84 -18.28 18.82
CA GLY A 346 13.53 -18.50 19.47
C GLY A 346 12.78 -17.20 19.81
N SER A 347 13.49 -16.13 20.15
CA SER A 347 12.89 -14.81 20.40
C SER A 347 12.31 -14.19 19.13
N GLY A 348 12.92 -14.43 17.97
CA GLY A 348 12.41 -13.93 16.69
C GLY A 348 11.09 -14.59 16.30
N PHE A 349 10.85 -15.83 16.76
CA PHE A 349 9.61 -16.59 16.55
C PHE A 349 8.54 -16.32 17.61
N SER A 350 8.87 -15.57 18.66
CA SER A 350 7.94 -15.21 19.73
C SER A 350 7.19 -13.94 19.36
N LYS A 351 5.87 -13.94 19.59
CA LYS A 351 5.02 -12.75 19.46
C LYS A 351 5.36 -11.63 20.46
N GLU A 352 6.21 -11.90 21.46
CA GLU A 352 6.74 -10.87 22.36
C GLU A 352 7.67 -9.87 21.66
N TYR A 353 8.21 -10.23 20.49
CA TYR A 353 9.08 -9.39 19.67
C TYR A 353 8.42 -9.08 18.33
N PRO A 354 8.67 -7.91 17.73
CA PRO A 354 8.02 -7.51 16.48
C PRO A 354 8.49 -8.31 15.26
N MET A 355 9.59 -9.07 15.38
CA MET A 355 10.25 -9.72 14.25
C MET A 355 9.35 -10.71 13.51
N GLU A 356 8.53 -11.50 14.23
CA GLU A 356 7.64 -12.47 13.58
C GLU A 356 6.58 -11.77 12.73
N ARG A 357 5.99 -10.68 13.23
CA ARG A 357 5.02 -9.87 12.49
C ARG A 357 5.66 -9.23 11.27
N LEU A 358 6.79 -8.55 11.45
CA LEU A 358 7.52 -7.92 10.34
C LEU A 358 7.93 -8.93 9.26
N PHE A 359 8.31 -10.15 9.67
CA PHE A 359 8.61 -11.24 8.74
C PHE A 359 7.39 -11.67 7.91
N ARG A 360 6.22 -11.81 8.55
CA ARG A 360 4.97 -12.14 7.85
C ARG A 360 4.56 -11.03 6.88
N ASP A 361 4.55 -9.79 7.37
CA ASP A 361 4.08 -8.60 6.65
C ASP A 361 4.97 -8.23 5.46
N ALA A 362 6.29 -8.43 5.56
CA ALA A 362 7.20 -8.22 4.45
C ALA A 362 6.83 -9.03 3.19
N ARG A 363 6.16 -10.18 3.34
CA ARG A 363 5.82 -11.07 2.22
C ARG A 363 4.77 -10.47 1.30
N LEU A 364 3.85 -9.64 1.80
CA LEU A 364 2.84 -8.97 0.98
C LEU A 364 3.48 -8.24 -0.21
N TYR A 365 4.55 -7.49 0.06
CA TYR A 365 5.20 -6.64 -0.94
C TYR A 365 5.99 -7.42 -2.00
N THR A 366 6.04 -8.76 -1.94
CA THR A 366 6.60 -9.57 -3.04
C THR A 366 5.61 -9.73 -4.20
N PHE A 367 4.30 -9.67 -3.92
CA PHE A 367 3.25 -9.87 -4.92
C PHE A 367 2.25 -8.71 -5.06
N ALA A 368 2.16 -7.80 -4.08
CA ALA A 368 1.30 -6.62 -4.12
C ALA A 368 2.12 -5.31 -4.25
N PRO A 369 1.59 -4.27 -4.92
CA PRO A 369 0.36 -4.27 -5.73
C PRO A 369 0.53 -4.99 -7.08
N LEU A 370 1.78 -5.19 -7.51
CA LEU A 370 2.15 -6.05 -8.62
C LEU A 370 3.25 -7.03 -8.17
N THR A 371 3.30 -8.19 -8.80
CA THR A 371 4.34 -9.16 -8.47
C THR A 371 5.72 -8.70 -8.90
N ASN A 372 6.70 -9.14 -8.12
CA ASN A 372 8.10 -8.87 -8.37
C ASN A 372 8.57 -9.43 -9.73
N GLU A 373 7.95 -10.49 -10.23
CA GLU A 373 8.17 -11.07 -11.55
C GLU A 373 7.59 -10.17 -12.64
N MET A 374 6.37 -9.67 -12.44
CA MET A 374 5.71 -8.76 -13.38
C MET A 374 6.49 -7.45 -13.55
N LEU A 375 6.99 -6.90 -12.46
CA LEU A 375 7.86 -5.72 -12.50
C LEU A 375 9.20 -6.03 -13.18
N ARG A 376 9.81 -7.19 -12.92
CA ARG A 376 11.03 -7.63 -13.63
C ARG A 376 10.80 -7.79 -15.12
N ASN A 377 9.66 -8.32 -15.53
CA ASN A 377 9.35 -8.43 -16.95
C ASN A 377 9.16 -7.06 -17.60
N HIS A 378 8.47 -6.11 -16.93
CA HIS A 378 8.35 -4.72 -17.39
C HIS A 378 9.73 -4.07 -17.55
N ILE A 379 10.63 -4.24 -16.57
CA ILE A 379 12.01 -3.75 -16.63
C ILE A 379 12.77 -4.42 -17.79
N GLY A 380 12.66 -5.74 -17.95
CA GLY A 380 13.31 -6.49 -19.03
C GLY A 380 12.89 -5.98 -20.41
N GLU A 381 11.60 -5.77 -20.63
CA GLU A 381 11.08 -5.25 -21.90
C GLU A 381 11.45 -3.78 -22.10
N LYS A 382 11.07 -2.90 -21.17
CA LYS A 382 11.11 -1.44 -21.38
C LYS A 382 12.48 -0.83 -21.12
N TYR A 383 13.28 -1.39 -20.23
CA TYR A 383 14.60 -0.85 -19.89
C TYR A 383 15.73 -1.58 -20.62
N LEU A 384 15.67 -2.92 -20.69
CA LEU A 384 16.72 -3.70 -21.35
C LEU A 384 16.45 -3.92 -22.85
N GLY A 385 15.24 -3.62 -23.34
CA GLY A 385 14.87 -3.82 -24.74
C GLY A 385 14.76 -5.29 -25.13
N LEU A 386 14.58 -6.19 -24.15
CA LEU A 386 14.43 -7.62 -24.41
C LEU A 386 13.02 -7.91 -24.98
N PRO A 387 12.85 -8.98 -25.76
CA PRO A 387 11.53 -9.38 -26.24
C PRO A 387 10.53 -9.59 -25.10
N ARG A 388 9.29 -9.18 -25.32
CA ARG A 388 8.19 -9.34 -24.37
C ARG A 388 7.97 -10.82 -24.04
N SER A 389 8.00 -11.16 -22.75
CA SER A 389 7.89 -12.54 -22.26
C SER A 389 6.47 -12.98 -21.91
N PHE A 390 5.51 -12.05 -21.77
CA PHE A 390 4.13 -12.31 -21.33
C PHE A 390 3.14 -11.25 -21.84
#